data_AF-A0A7Y4D3T9-F1
#
_entry.id   AF-A0A7Y4D3T9-F1
#
_cell.length_a   1.000
_cell.length_b   1.000
_cell.length_c   1.000
_cell.angle_alpha   90.00
_cell.angle_beta   90.00
_cell.angle_gamma   90.00
#
_symmetry.space_group_name_H-M   'P 1'
#
loop_
_entity.id
_entity.type
_entity.pdbx_description
1 polymer ?
#
loop_
_entity_poly.entity_id
_entity_poly.type
_entity_poly.pdbx_seq_one_letter_code
_entity_poly.pdbx_strand_id
1 'polypeptide(L)'
;MFDGLGLFLGALGDALIGPNLFVPGEPFFIAAGFQLYSGAWMALFLVMLGGLLGDQLSYFIGYKYGAKAQRRLIKFRPKTKRLIARCRYLVARKGTYIILFARLLGPIAWVVPFIAGSHRVPWRNFSVLAFIGLALGGGQFIAWGMLLAHGVENFPWLNRLNIFISEHNSLIAGVFTVLVFTIIGYRMKWRRLVLKSSALLLAWILFANYAHFFWKADDFQNQQETVQIEKVDWNSMTYKAFPGKSSFYSAQAINVIYVGVTPRDLMKQLGWIENQTFSRNEIEWAGYLALLRDKTPPVSDLYWRDKPQDMAFQLPGNLMKRSHIRWWRAGVDIKTNQSQWLGAISYDDGLKVTPYSGIVTILHNIDPNVDEERDRLANQIRTSLPDIELVKHPLATVEVIDEDHDYYTDGNILAIGWQS
;
A
#
# COMPACT_ATOMS: atom_id res chain seq x y z
N MET A 1 23.15 -11.15 5.65
CA MET A 1 22.56 -12.22 4.82
C MET A 1 23.21 -13.53 5.23
N PHE A 2 22.52 -14.68 5.15
CA PHE A 2 23.12 -15.96 5.54
C PHE A 2 24.29 -16.29 4.61
N ASP A 3 25.44 -16.66 5.19
CA ASP A 3 26.53 -17.23 4.41
C ASP A 3 26.11 -18.58 3.83
N GLY A 4 26.77 -19.03 2.75
CA GLY A 4 26.41 -20.27 2.06
C GLY A 4 26.34 -21.49 2.99
N LEU A 5 27.22 -21.55 3.99
CA LEU A 5 27.20 -22.60 5.02
C LEU A 5 25.96 -22.51 5.92
N GLY A 6 25.51 -21.31 6.25
CA GLY A 6 24.28 -21.07 7.01
C GLY A 6 23.03 -21.53 6.24
N LEU A 7 22.97 -21.25 4.93
CA LEU A 7 21.89 -21.74 4.06
C LEU A 7 21.86 -23.27 3.99
N PHE A 8 23.03 -23.89 3.83
CA PHE A 8 23.17 -25.34 3.81
C PHE A 8 22.72 -25.98 5.13
N LEU A 9 23.26 -25.52 6.27
CA LEU A 9 22.93 -26.07 7.58
C LEU A 9 21.48 -25.82 7.99
N GLY A 10 20.92 -24.67 7.61
CA GLY A 10 19.51 -24.35 7.85
C GLY A 10 18.57 -25.31 7.12
N ALA A 11 18.78 -25.50 5.81
CA ALA A 11 17.99 -26.45 5.02
C ALA A 11 18.21 -27.91 5.43
N LEU A 12 19.44 -28.27 5.81
CA LEU A 12 19.75 -29.58 6.38
C LEU A 12 18.99 -29.80 7.70
N GLY A 13 18.98 -28.80 8.57
CA GLY A 13 18.30 -28.85 9.87
C GLY A 13 16.79 -29.02 9.74
N ASP A 14 16.15 -28.32 8.82
CA ASP A 14 14.71 -28.44 8.53
C ASP A 14 14.33 -29.80 7.90
N ALA A 15 15.19 -30.35 7.05
CA ALA A 15 14.93 -31.65 6.43
C ALA A 15 15.29 -32.85 7.34
N LEU A 16 16.15 -32.64 8.35
CA LEU A 16 16.59 -33.69 9.26
C LEU A 16 15.61 -33.91 10.42
N ILE A 17 15.17 -35.16 10.59
CA ILE A 17 14.24 -35.56 11.65
C ILE A 17 14.82 -35.26 13.04
N GLY A 18 14.14 -34.41 13.81
CA GLY A 18 14.55 -33.98 15.15
C GLY A 18 14.92 -32.50 15.20
N PRO A 19 16.04 -32.07 14.59
CA PRO A 19 16.40 -30.66 14.49
C PRO A 19 15.33 -29.80 13.81
N ASN A 20 14.57 -30.37 12.89
CA ASN A 20 13.47 -29.71 12.17
C ASN A 20 12.35 -29.14 13.04
N LEU A 21 12.22 -29.61 14.30
CA LEU A 21 11.27 -29.01 15.24
C LEU A 21 11.69 -27.59 15.69
N PHE A 22 12.98 -27.27 15.58
CA PHE A 22 13.56 -26.02 16.07
C PHE A 22 14.11 -25.13 14.95
N VAL A 23 14.38 -25.70 13.77
CA VAL A 23 14.95 -24.99 12.63
C VAL A 23 13.89 -24.91 11.52
N PRO A 24 13.20 -23.77 11.34
CA PRO A 24 12.29 -23.57 10.22
C PRO A 24 13.07 -23.41 8.91
N GLY A 25 12.73 -24.19 7.88
CA GLY A 25 13.44 -24.16 6.60
C GLY A 25 13.12 -22.96 5.72
N GLU A 26 11.89 -22.43 5.80
CA GLU A 26 11.37 -21.42 4.87
C GLU A 26 12.26 -20.17 4.76
N PRO A 27 12.78 -19.58 5.87
CA PRO A 27 13.65 -18.41 5.80
C PRO A 27 14.93 -18.65 4.99
N PHE A 28 15.50 -19.86 5.03
CA PHE A 28 16.72 -20.19 4.30
C PHE A 28 16.46 -20.32 2.79
N PHE A 29 15.34 -20.93 2.39
CA PHE A 29 14.95 -21.01 0.97
C PHE A 29 14.63 -19.62 0.38
N ILE A 30 13.94 -18.75 1.14
CA ILE A 30 13.67 -17.36 0.72
C ILE A 30 14.98 -16.57 0.59
N ALA A 31 15.88 -16.68 1.57
CA ALA A 31 17.17 -15.99 1.53
C ALA A 31 18.05 -16.46 0.36
N ALA A 32 18.01 -17.75 0.01
CA ALA A 32 18.69 -18.27 -1.15
C ALA A 32 18.12 -17.72 -2.47
N GLY A 33 16.80 -17.55 -2.57
CA GLY A 33 16.16 -16.88 -3.71
C GLY A 33 16.58 -15.42 -3.85
N PHE A 34 16.66 -14.70 -2.74
CA PHE A 34 17.14 -13.31 -2.75
C PHE A 34 18.60 -13.23 -3.24
N GLN A 35 19.47 -14.13 -2.76
CA GLN A 35 20.87 -14.22 -3.19
C GLN A 35 21.03 -14.63 -4.66
N LEU A 36 20.16 -15.52 -5.14
CA LEU A 36 20.15 -15.94 -6.54
C LEU A 36 19.85 -14.75 -7.45
N TYR A 37 18.91 -13.88 -7.08
CA TYR A 37 18.62 -12.66 -7.82
C TYR A 37 19.82 -11.69 -7.86
N SER A 38 20.59 -11.60 -6.79
CA SER A 38 21.85 -10.82 -6.76
C SER A 38 23.03 -11.51 -7.49
N GLY A 39 22.79 -12.59 -8.23
CA GLY A 39 23.80 -13.32 -9.00
C GLY A 39 24.58 -14.40 -8.23
N ALA A 40 24.28 -14.61 -6.95
CA ALA A 40 24.96 -15.61 -6.11
C ALA A 40 24.29 -16.99 -6.25
N TRP A 41 24.49 -17.65 -7.40
CA TRP A 41 23.93 -18.98 -7.71
C TRP A 41 24.35 -20.08 -6.72
N MET A 42 25.49 -19.90 -6.03
CA MET A 42 25.98 -20.83 -5.01
C MET A 42 24.98 -20.98 -3.85
N ALA A 43 24.20 -19.94 -3.53
CA ALA A 43 23.18 -19.97 -2.50
C ALA A 43 22.07 -20.98 -2.81
N LEU A 44 21.60 -20.99 -4.07
CA LEU A 44 20.63 -21.96 -4.56
C LEU A 44 21.17 -23.39 -4.46
N PHE A 45 22.42 -23.59 -4.90
CA PHE A 45 23.04 -24.91 -4.85
C PHE A 45 23.15 -25.44 -3.42
N LEU A 46 23.65 -24.61 -2.48
CA LEU A 46 23.87 -25.01 -1.10
C LEU A 46 22.56 -25.27 -0.34
N VAL A 47 21.51 -24.47 -0.54
CA VAL A 47 20.21 -24.70 0.11
C VAL A 47 19.54 -25.99 -0.40
N MET A 48 19.61 -26.24 -1.72
CA MET A 48 19.06 -27.45 -2.33
C MET A 48 19.85 -28.69 -1.91
N LEU A 49 21.17 -28.58 -1.82
CA LEU A 49 22.02 -29.67 -1.35
C LEU A 49 21.75 -30.00 0.12
N GLY A 50 21.62 -28.98 0.98
CA GLY A 50 21.28 -29.16 2.40
C GLY A 50 19.94 -29.85 2.59
N GLY A 51 18.90 -29.37 1.90
CA GLY A 51 17.56 -29.98 1.94
C GLY A 51 17.55 -31.43 1.44
N LEU A 52 18.25 -31.72 0.34
CA LEU A 52 18.32 -33.07 -0.22
C LEU A 52 19.06 -34.02 0.73
N LEU A 53 20.21 -33.62 1.25
CA LEU A 53 20.98 -34.43 2.19
C LEU A 53 20.22 -34.69 3.49
N GLY A 54 19.49 -33.69 4.00
CA GLY A 54 18.65 -33.86 5.18
C GLY A 54 17.55 -34.90 4.95
N ASP A 55 16.88 -34.88 3.79
CA ASP A 55 15.88 -35.89 3.42
C ASP A 55 16.51 -37.30 3.34
N GLN A 56 17.70 -37.42 2.73
CA GLN A 56 18.39 -38.71 2.64
C GLN A 56 18.77 -39.24 4.03
N LEU A 57 19.33 -38.39 4.89
CA LEU A 57 19.70 -38.77 6.26
C LEU A 57 18.46 -39.19 7.07
N SER A 58 17.38 -38.41 7.02
CA SER A 58 16.10 -38.75 7.63
C SER A 58 15.56 -40.09 7.15
N TYR A 59 15.66 -40.37 5.84
CA TYR A 59 15.32 -41.67 5.26
C TYR A 59 16.17 -42.80 5.83
N PHE A 60 17.49 -42.66 5.90
CA PHE A 60 18.36 -43.71 6.44
C PHE A 60 18.17 -43.93 7.94
N ILE A 61 17.92 -42.87 8.71
CA ILE A 61 17.55 -42.96 10.12
C ILE A 61 16.24 -43.75 10.26
N GLY A 62 15.24 -43.47 9.41
CA GLY A 62 14.00 -44.21 9.31
C GLY A 62 14.21 -45.69 8.96
N TYR A 63 15.09 -45.96 7.98
CA TYR A 63 15.42 -47.31 7.52
C TYR A 63 16.05 -48.16 8.63
N LYS A 64 17.00 -47.59 9.38
CA LYS A 64 17.74 -48.32 10.43
C LYS A 64 16.97 -48.39 11.75
N TYR A 65 16.31 -47.31 12.16
CA TYR A 65 15.74 -47.18 13.52
C TYR A 65 14.21 -47.11 13.54
N GLY A 66 13.53 -46.93 12.40
CA GLY A 66 12.09 -46.73 12.33
C GLY A 66 11.26 -47.83 12.98
N ALA A 67 11.61 -49.10 12.76
CA ALA A 67 10.91 -50.24 13.37
C ALA A 67 11.07 -50.32 14.90
N LYS A 68 12.20 -49.83 15.45
CA LYS A 68 12.45 -49.78 16.90
C LYS A 68 11.72 -48.58 17.52
N ALA A 69 11.76 -47.43 16.85
CA ALA A 69 11.04 -46.23 17.24
C ALA A 69 9.52 -46.45 17.28
N GLN A 70 8.95 -47.07 16.22
CA GLN A 70 7.53 -47.40 16.14
C GLN A 70 7.09 -48.32 17.29
N ARG A 71 7.88 -49.35 17.60
CA ARG A 71 7.59 -50.29 18.70
C ARG A 71 7.62 -49.59 20.07
N ARG A 72 8.62 -48.74 20.32
CA ARG A 72 8.71 -47.93 21.55
C ARG A 72 7.54 -46.95 21.67
N LEU A 73 7.17 -46.27 20.59
CA LEU A 73 6.07 -45.31 20.58
C LEU A 73 4.72 -45.97 20.86
N ILE A 74 4.46 -47.15 20.28
CA ILE A 74 3.23 -47.92 20.55
C ILE A 74 3.19 -48.38 22.01
N LYS A 75 4.33 -48.79 22.59
CA LYS A 75 4.41 -49.17 24.01
C LYS A 75 4.16 -47.98 24.94
N PHE A 76 4.69 -46.81 24.61
CA PHE A 76 4.57 -45.58 25.41
C PHE A 76 3.20 -44.90 25.25
N ARG A 77 2.61 -44.92 24.04
CA ARG A 77 1.27 -44.37 23.75
C ARG A 77 0.46 -45.34 22.89
N PRO A 78 -0.27 -46.29 23.49
CA PRO A 78 -1.01 -47.34 22.77
C PRO A 78 -2.03 -46.81 21.74
N LYS A 79 -2.62 -45.63 21.99
CA LYS A 79 -3.57 -44.95 21.08
C LYS A 79 -2.97 -44.64 19.70
N THR A 80 -1.64 -44.55 19.58
CA THR A 80 -0.95 -44.29 18.31
C THR A 80 -0.98 -45.49 17.36
N LYS A 81 -1.26 -46.71 17.84
CA LYS A 81 -1.29 -47.94 17.02
C LYS A 81 -2.23 -47.81 15.82
N ARG A 82 -3.44 -47.27 16.01
CA ARG A 82 -4.43 -47.09 14.95
C ARG A 82 -3.99 -46.03 13.93
N LEU A 83 -3.39 -44.93 14.40
CA LEU A 83 -2.87 -43.87 13.54
C LEU A 83 -1.73 -44.38 12.65
N ILE A 84 -0.78 -45.11 13.25
CA ILE A 84 0.35 -45.70 12.53
C ILE A 84 -0.13 -46.74 11.49
N ALA A 85 -1.15 -47.54 11.82
CA ALA A 85 -1.75 -48.48 10.87
C ALA A 85 -2.42 -47.75 9.69
N ARG A 86 -3.12 -46.63 9.95
CA ARG A 86 -3.70 -45.79 8.90
C ARG A 86 -2.63 -45.13 8.03
N CYS A 87 -1.55 -44.62 8.61
CA CYS A 87 -0.42 -44.09 7.86
C CYS A 87 0.23 -45.16 6.98
N ARG A 88 0.44 -46.37 7.51
CA ARG A 88 0.91 -47.53 6.73
C ARG A 88 0.04 -47.78 5.50
N TYR A 89 -1.28 -47.84 5.69
CA TYR A 89 -2.22 -48.05 4.59
C TYR A 89 -2.18 -46.92 3.56
N LEU A 90 -2.10 -45.66 3.99
CA LEU A 90 -2.00 -44.50 3.10
C LEU A 90 -0.67 -44.47 2.32
N VAL A 91 0.45 -44.79 2.96
CA VAL A 91 1.76 -44.89 2.30
C VAL A 91 1.79 -46.06 1.31
N ALA A 92 1.16 -47.19 1.63
CA ALA A 92 1.06 -48.32 0.70
C ALA A 92 0.22 -47.97 -0.55
N ARG A 93 -0.87 -47.23 -0.38
CA ARG A 93 -1.80 -46.89 -1.49
C ARG A 93 -1.42 -45.65 -2.28
N LYS A 94 -0.83 -44.63 -1.63
CA LYS A 94 -0.55 -43.31 -2.19
C LYS A 94 0.89 -42.82 -1.93
N GLY A 95 1.81 -43.72 -1.59
CA GLY A 95 3.18 -43.38 -1.16
C GLY A 95 3.93 -42.46 -2.13
N THR A 96 3.81 -42.69 -3.44
CA THR A 96 4.43 -41.84 -4.47
C THR A 96 3.98 -40.39 -4.37
N TYR A 97 2.67 -40.14 -4.32
CA TYR A 97 2.11 -38.78 -4.20
C TYR A 97 2.45 -38.14 -2.86
N ILE A 98 2.43 -38.92 -1.77
CA ILE A 98 2.76 -38.41 -0.44
C ILE A 98 4.22 -37.93 -0.42
N ILE A 99 5.16 -38.73 -0.93
CA ILE A 99 6.58 -38.36 -0.95
C ILE A 99 6.81 -37.13 -1.84
N LEU A 100 6.16 -37.07 -3.00
CA LEU A 100 6.33 -35.98 -3.96
C LEU A 100 5.76 -34.64 -3.44
N PHE A 101 4.58 -34.65 -2.83
CA PHE A 101 3.88 -33.41 -2.41
C PHE A 101 4.02 -33.08 -0.93
N ALA A 102 4.70 -33.91 -0.12
CA ALA A 102 4.84 -33.69 1.32
C ALA A 102 5.40 -32.30 1.68
N ARG A 103 6.39 -31.82 0.92
CA ARG A 103 7.03 -30.51 1.13
C ARG A 103 6.11 -29.32 0.88
N LEU A 104 4.98 -29.49 0.17
CA LEU A 104 3.96 -28.44 0.03
C LEU A 104 2.99 -28.36 1.22
N LEU A 105 2.97 -29.38 2.08
CA LEU A 105 2.00 -29.52 3.16
C LEU A 105 2.57 -29.13 4.54
N GLY A 106 3.67 -28.37 4.55
CA GLY A 106 4.30 -27.84 5.77
C GLY A 106 4.76 -28.94 6.73
N PRO A 107 4.23 -29.03 7.98
CA PRO A 107 4.74 -29.96 9.01
C PRO A 107 4.75 -31.45 8.64
N ILE A 108 3.98 -31.85 7.62
CA ILE A 108 4.00 -33.23 7.11
C ILE A 108 5.36 -33.58 6.49
N ALA A 109 6.02 -32.60 5.84
CA ALA A 109 7.31 -32.76 5.20
C ALA A 109 8.39 -33.29 6.14
N TRP A 110 8.36 -32.85 7.40
CA TRP A 110 9.33 -33.17 8.45
C TRP A 110 9.44 -34.66 8.78
N VAL A 111 8.39 -35.44 8.53
CA VAL A 111 8.30 -36.83 8.99
C VAL A 111 8.27 -37.82 7.81
N VAL A 112 7.93 -37.37 6.61
CA VAL A 112 7.75 -38.23 5.44
C VAL A 112 9.03 -38.97 5.02
N PRO A 113 10.22 -38.33 4.95
CA PRO A 113 11.47 -39.05 4.67
C PRO A 113 11.74 -40.21 5.64
N PHE A 114 11.58 -39.96 6.95
CA PHE A 114 11.74 -40.97 7.99
C PHE A 114 10.71 -42.11 7.85
N ILE A 115 9.45 -41.78 7.58
CA ILE A 115 8.39 -42.77 7.36
C ILE A 115 8.68 -43.63 6.13
N ALA A 116 9.10 -43.02 5.01
CA ALA A 116 9.47 -43.73 3.79
C ALA A 116 10.61 -44.72 4.04
N GLY A 117 11.63 -44.30 4.81
CA GLY A 117 12.71 -45.18 5.27
C GLY A 117 12.23 -46.33 6.13
N SER A 118 11.37 -46.04 7.12
CA SER A 118 10.82 -47.06 8.02
C SER A 118 9.98 -48.14 7.31
N HIS A 119 9.43 -47.80 6.14
CA HIS A 119 8.67 -48.70 5.27
C HIS A 119 9.51 -49.35 4.17
N ARG A 120 10.83 -49.08 4.15
CA ARG A 120 11.77 -49.64 3.17
C ARG A 120 11.37 -49.36 1.71
N VAL A 121 10.84 -48.16 1.45
CA VAL A 121 10.67 -47.67 0.08
C VAL A 121 12.04 -47.71 -0.61
N PRO A 122 12.18 -48.25 -1.83
CA PRO A 122 13.49 -48.36 -2.47
C PRO A 122 14.15 -46.97 -2.60
N TRP A 123 15.41 -46.87 -2.15
CA TRP A 123 16.12 -45.60 -2.00
C TRP A 123 16.15 -44.76 -3.29
N ARG A 124 16.35 -45.40 -4.45
CA ARG A 124 16.34 -44.71 -5.75
C ARG A 124 15.02 -43.99 -6.01
N ASN A 125 13.89 -44.67 -5.79
CA ASN A 125 12.57 -44.09 -6.01
C ASN A 125 12.29 -42.98 -5.00
N PHE A 126 12.69 -43.18 -3.74
CA PHE A 126 12.57 -42.15 -2.72
C PHE A 126 13.39 -40.90 -3.09
N SER A 127 14.66 -41.06 -3.46
CA SER A 127 15.58 -39.95 -3.74
C SER A 127 15.10 -39.10 -4.91
N VAL A 128 14.63 -39.72 -6.00
CA VAL A 128 14.05 -38.99 -7.15
C VAL A 128 12.79 -38.22 -6.76
N LEU A 129 11.85 -38.86 -6.05
CA LEU A 129 10.61 -38.21 -5.63
C LEU A 129 10.87 -37.09 -4.60
N ALA A 130 11.82 -37.29 -3.69
CA ALA A 130 12.23 -36.30 -2.71
C ALA A 130 12.89 -35.09 -3.37
N PHE A 131 13.73 -35.30 -4.39
CA PHE A 131 14.32 -34.21 -5.17
C PHE A 131 13.26 -33.38 -5.90
N ILE A 132 12.29 -34.04 -6.56
CA ILE A 132 11.18 -33.33 -7.22
C ILE A 132 10.33 -32.58 -6.19
N GLY A 133 10.02 -33.20 -5.06
CA GLY A 133 9.28 -32.56 -3.97
C GLY A 133 10.03 -31.36 -3.36
N LEU A 134 11.36 -31.44 -3.26
CA LEU A 134 12.23 -30.35 -2.83
C LEU A 134 12.26 -29.22 -3.87
N ALA A 135 12.35 -29.55 -5.16
CA ALA A 135 12.29 -28.56 -6.22
C ALA A 135 10.94 -27.83 -6.25
N LEU A 136 9.82 -28.53 -6.03
CA LEU A 136 8.50 -27.91 -5.97
C LEU A 136 8.29 -27.10 -4.69
N GLY A 137 8.50 -27.73 -3.53
CA GLY A 137 8.20 -27.14 -2.22
C GLY A 137 9.24 -26.14 -1.73
N GLY A 138 10.54 -26.38 -1.98
CA GLY A 138 11.61 -25.42 -1.71
C GLY A 138 11.70 -24.35 -2.80
N GLY A 139 11.50 -24.75 -4.08
CA GLY A 139 11.55 -23.83 -5.22
C GLY A 139 10.51 -22.74 -5.18
N GLN A 140 9.29 -22.99 -4.67
CA GLN A 140 8.31 -21.92 -4.47
C GLN A 140 8.83 -20.82 -3.54
N PHE A 141 9.52 -21.17 -2.45
CA PHE A 141 10.07 -20.20 -1.50
C PHE A 141 11.27 -19.44 -2.08
N ILE A 142 12.09 -20.13 -2.88
CA ILE A 142 13.16 -19.50 -3.66
C ILE A 142 12.58 -18.49 -4.66
N ALA A 143 11.51 -18.86 -5.38
CA ALA A 143 10.83 -17.97 -6.30
C ALA A 143 10.26 -16.74 -5.58
N TRP A 144 9.61 -16.91 -4.42
CA TRP A 144 9.19 -15.80 -3.58
C TRP A 144 10.35 -14.91 -3.14
N GLY A 145 11.50 -15.48 -2.78
CA GLY A 145 12.71 -14.73 -2.45
C GLY A 145 13.24 -13.89 -3.61
N MET A 146 13.23 -14.44 -4.84
CA MET A 146 13.60 -13.69 -6.05
C MET A 146 12.61 -12.56 -6.34
N LEU A 147 11.30 -12.80 -6.19
CA LEU A 147 10.27 -11.78 -6.39
C LEU A 147 10.43 -10.63 -5.39
N LEU A 148 10.72 -10.94 -4.12
CA LEU A 148 11.00 -9.92 -3.10
C LEU A 148 12.27 -9.12 -3.42
N ALA A 149 13.31 -9.78 -3.94
CA ALA A 149 14.57 -9.14 -4.32
C ALA A 149 14.44 -8.25 -5.56
N HIS A 150 13.58 -8.62 -6.51
CA HIS A 150 13.25 -7.79 -7.66
C HIS A 150 12.53 -6.49 -7.25
N GLY A 151 11.97 -6.43 -6.04
CA GLY A 151 11.26 -5.27 -5.54
C GLY A 151 9.78 -5.29 -5.90
N VAL A 152 8.95 -5.05 -4.90
CA VAL A 152 7.49 -4.93 -5.00
C VAL A 152 7.09 -3.81 -5.97
N GLU A 153 7.92 -2.78 -6.09
CA GLU A 153 7.72 -1.58 -6.92
C GLU A 153 7.72 -1.89 -8.43
N ASN A 154 8.45 -2.92 -8.86
CA ASN A 154 8.52 -3.32 -10.27
C ASN A 154 7.27 -4.12 -10.74
N PHE A 155 6.40 -4.51 -9.81
CA PHE A 155 5.14 -5.17 -10.11
C PHE A 155 3.97 -4.20 -9.90
N PRO A 156 3.32 -3.70 -10.97
CA PRO A 156 2.31 -2.65 -10.86
C PRO A 156 1.14 -2.97 -9.92
N TRP A 157 0.74 -4.24 -9.82
CA TRP A 157 -0.31 -4.65 -8.89
C TRP A 157 0.15 -4.69 -7.43
N LEU A 158 1.36 -5.19 -7.16
CA LEU A 158 1.91 -5.23 -5.81
C LEU A 158 2.25 -3.84 -5.30
N ASN A 159 2.76 -2.95 -6.15
CA ASN A 159 3.01 -1.56 -5.78
C ASN A 159 1.70 -0.84 -5.41
N ARG A 160 0.64 -1.00 -6.21
CA ARG A 160 -0.70 -0.47 -5.88
C ARG A 160 -1.21 -0.98 -4.55
N LEU A 161 -1.06 -2.27 -4.26
CA LEU A 161 -1.41 -2.83 -2.96
C LEU A 161 -0.58 -2.25 -1.81
N ASN A 162 0.72 -2.07 -2.02
CA ASN A 162 1.61 -1.50 -1.01
C ASN A 162 1.25 -0.04 -0.68
N ILE A 163 0.96 0.77 -1.70
CA ILE A 163 0.46 2.15 -1.53
C ILE A 163 -0.88 2.13 -0.79
N PHE A 164 -1.81 1.26 -1.19
CA PHE A 164 -3.11 1.13 -0.53
C PHE A 164 -2.97 0.76 0.96
N ILE A 165 -2.15 -0.25 1.29
CA ILE A 165 -1.94 -0.72 2.66
C ILE A 165 -1.25 0.36 3.51
N SER A 166 -0.22 1.01 2.97
CA SER A 166 0.53 2.02 3.71
C SER A 166 -0.32 3.23 4.04
N GLU A 167 -1.17 3.66 3.10
CA GLU A 167 -2.10 4.76 3.29
C GLU A 167 -3.23 4.41 4.28
N HIS A 168 -3.85 3.22 4.13
CA HIS A 168 -4.97 2.79 4.98
C HIS A 168 -4.56 2.12 6.30
N ASN A 169 -3.28 2.17 6.69
CA ASN A 169 -2.75 1.44 7.84
C ASN A 169 -3.53 1.73 9.14
N SER A 170 -3.91 2.99 9.38
CA SER A 170 -4.68 3.37 10.57
C SER A 170 -6.07 2.70 10.62
N LEU A 171 -6.80 2.68 9.49
CA LEU A 171 -8.10 2.02 9.41
C LEU A 171 -7.96 0.50 9.53
N ILE A 172 -6.95 -0.10 8.87
CA ILE A 172 -6.68 -1.54 8.96
C ILE A 172 -6.40 -1.95 10.41
N ALA A 173 -5.54 -1.19 11.11
CA ALA A 173 -5.25 -1.41 12.52
C ALA A 173 -6.49 -1.27 13.41
N GLY A 174 -7.37 -0.30 13.12
CA GLY A 174 -8.63 -0.11 13.82
C GLY A 174 -9.60 -1.27 13.65
N VAL A 175 -9.83 -1.69 12.40
CA VAL A 175 -10.69 -2.83 12.08
C VAL A 175 -10.16 -4.11 12.73
N PHE A 176 -8.84 -4.35 12.68
CA PHE A 176 -8.20 -5.48 13.35
C PHE A 176 -8.40 -5.43 14.87
N THR A 177 -8.20 -4.27 15.49
CA THR A 177 -8.39 -4.07 16.94
C THR A 177 -9.84 -4.34 17.35
N VAL A 178 -10.81 -3.81 16.61
CA VAL A 178 -12.24 -4.04 16.85
C VAL A 178 -12.61 -5.51 16.65
N LEU A 179 -12.03 -6.18 15.65
CA LEU A 179 -12.25 -7.60 15.40
C LEU A 179 -11.72 -8.47 16.56
N VAL A 180 -10.49 -8.23 17.02
CA VAL A 180 -9.91 -8.92 18.18
C VAL A 180 -10.75 -8.67 19.44
N PHE A 181 -11.12 -7.41 19.70
CA PHE A 181 -11.98 -7.03 20.83
C PHE A 181 -13.34 -7.75 20.77
N THR A 182 -13.95 -7.83 19.58
CA THR A 182 -15.22 -8.52 19.37
C THR A 182 -15.09 -10.03 19.57
N ILE A 183 -14.02 -10.65 19.08
CA ILE A 183 -13.76 -12.09 19.29
C ILE A 183 -13.58 -12.41 20.78
N ILE A 184 -12.80 -11.60 21.50
CA ILE A 184 -12.59 -11.76 22.95
C ILE A 184 -13.91 -11.57 23.69
N GLY A 185 -14.64 -10.48 23.41
CA GLY A 185 -15.91 -10.19 24.06
C GLY A 185 -16.98 -11.26 23.77
N TYR A 186 -16.96 -11.86 22.58
CA TYR A 186 -17.82 -12.99 22.23
C TYR A 186 -17.47 -14.23 23.05
N ARG A 187 -16.17 -14.58 23.15
CA ARG A 187 -15.71 -15.73 23.97
C ARG A 187 -15.98 -15.54 25.46
N MET A 188 -15.89 -14.31 25.96
CA MET A 188 -16.17 -13.94 27.35
C MET A 188 -17.65 -13.64 27.64
N LYS A 189 -18.53 -13.77 26.64
CA LYS A 189 -19.99 -13.53 26.75
C LYS A 189 -20.35 -12.16 27.32
N TRP A 190 -19.67 -11.10 26.87
CA TRP A 190 -19.95 -9.74 27.32
C TRP A 190 -21.36 -9.29 26.94
N ARG A 191 -22.05 -8.64 27.88
CA ARG A 191 -23.33 -7.96 27.60
C ARG A 191 -23.10 -6.75 26.69
N ARG A 192 -24.04 -6.54 25.75
CA ARG A 192 -24.04 -5.42 24.78
C ARG A 192 -22.74 -5.33 23.96
N LEU A 193 -22.21 -6.48 23.53
CA LEU A 193 -20.97 -6.56 22.76
C LEU A 193 -21.00 -5.67 21.51
N VAL A 194 -22.08 -5.72 20.73
CA VAL A 194 -22.25 -4.93 19.50
C VAL A 194 -22.08 -3.43 19.80
N LEU A 195 -22.76 -2.91 20.83
CA LEU A 195 -22.65 -1.50 21.21
C LEU A 195 -21.20 -1.11 21.59
N LYS A 196 -20.50 -1.97 22.35
CA LYS A 196 -19.11 -1.73 22.74
C LYS A 196 -18.16 -1.76 21.53
N SER A 197 -18.31 -2.73 20.65
CA SER A 197 -17.52 -2.83 19.43
C SER A 197 -17.77 -1.66 18.47
N SER A 198 -19.03 -1.25 18.31
CA SER A 198 -19.40 -0.07 17.51
C SER A 198 -18.86 1.23 18.13
N ALA A 199 -18.93 1.39 19.46
CA ALA A 199 -18.36 2.55 20.14
C ALA A 199 -16.84 2.61 20.00
N LEU A 200 -16.15 1.45 20.08
CA LEU A 200 -14.71 1.36 19.86
C LEU A 200 -14.34 1.71 18.41
N LEU A 201 -15.10 1.22 17.43
CA LEU A 201 -14.89 1.55 16.02
C LEU A 201 -15.07 3.06 15.78
N LEU A 202 -16.14 3.66 16.31
CA LEU A 202 -16.39 5.09 16.18
C LEU A 202 -15.27 5.91 16.84
N ALA A 203 -14.85 5.54 18.05
CA ALA A 203 -13.74 6.19 18.74
C ALA A 203 -12.43 6.09 17.94
N TRP A 204 -12.17 4.95 17.29
CA TRP A 204 -11.01 4.77 16.45
C TRP A 204 -11.07 5.63 15.18
N ILE A 205 -12.22 5.71 14.51
CA ILE A 205 -12.41 6.56 13.32
C ILE A 205 -12.17 8.03 13.69
N LEU A 206 -12.73 8.49 14.81
CA LEU A 206 -12.53 9.86 15.30
C LEU A 206 -11.05 10.13 15.64
N PHE A 207 -10.39 9.18 16.31
CA PHE A 207 -8.97 9.26 16.60
C PHE A 207 -8.11 9.29 15.33
N ALA A 208 -8.40 8.45 14.35
CA ALA A 208 -7.68 8.40 13.08
C ALA A 208 -7.82 9.72 12.30
N ASN A 209 -9.00 10.32 12.33
CA ASN A 209 -9.24 11.65 11.76
C ASN A 209 -8.41 12.72 12.47
N TYR A 210 -8.45 12.74 13.81
CA TYR A 210 -7.65 13.68 14.59
C TYR A 210 -6.15 13.52 14.33
N ALA A 211 -5.64 12.30 14.41
CA ALA A 211 -4.22 12.02 14.15
C ALA A 211 -3.78 12.38 12.72
N HIS A 212 -4.65 12.19 11.73
CA HIS A 212 -4.33 12.56 10.34
C HIS A 212 -4.16 14.07 10.17
N PHE A 213 -5.17 14.85 10.57
CA PHE A 213 -5.16 16.31 10.36
C PHE A 213 -4.25 17.07 11.30
N PHE A 214 -4.02 16.57 12.53
CA PHE A 214 -3.33 17.32 13.58
C PHE A 214 -1.95 16.76 13.97
N TRP A 215 -1.60 15.52 13.62
CA TRP A 215 -0.28 14.95 13.95
C TRP A 215 0.55 14.60 12.72
N LYS A 216 -0.06 14.00 11.69
CA LYS A 216 0.68 13.63 10.47
C LYS A 216 0.93 14.81 9.53
N ALA A 217 0.11 15.85 9.63
CA ALA A 217 0.25 17.03 8.77
C ALA A 217 1.57 17.78 9.03
N ASP A 218 2.08 17.73 10.27
CA ASP A 218 3.35 18.35 10.68
C ASP A 218 4.58 17.72 9.99
N ASP A 219 4.49 16.47 9.54
CA ASP A 219 5.60 15.76 8.88
C ASP A 219 6.01 16.41 7.54
N PHE A 220 5.09 17.13 6.88
CA PHE A 220 5.37 17.80 5.60
C PHE A 220 6.21 19.07 5.77
N GLN A 221 6.18 19.73 6.92
CA GLN A 221 6.99 20.92 7.16
C GLN A 221 8.49 20.61 7.30
N ASN A 222 8.82 19.39 7.70
CA ASN A 222 10.21 18.93 7.88
C ASN A 222 10.89 18.49 6.58
N GLN A 223 10.17 18.39 5.46
CA GLN A 223 10.78 18.09 4.16
C GLN A 223 11.37 19.36 3.56
N GLN A 224 12.71 19.46 3.56
CA GLN A 224 13.43 20.49 2.82
C GLN A 224 13.07 20.37 1.32
N GLU A 225 12.32 21.35 0.81
CA GLU A 225 12.10 21.53 -0.62
C GLU A 225 13.44 21.79 -1.29
N THR A 226 13.98 20.77 -1.96
CA THR A 226 15.02 20.99 -2.94
C THR A 226 14.38 21.73 -4.10
N VAL A 227 14.65 23.04 -4.19
CA VAL A 227 14.23 23.92 -5.28
C VAL A 227 15.02 23.55 -6.53
N GLN A 228 14.79 22.37 -7.09
CA GLN A 228 15.15 22.11 -8.48
C GLN A 228 14.11 22.80 -9.34
N ILE A 229 14.57 23.77 -10.12
CA ILE A 229 13.75 24.44 -11.13
C ILE A 229 13.51 23.41 -12.23
N GLU A 230 12.41 22.67 -12.12
CA GLU A 230 11.96 21.76 -13.16
C GLU A 230 11.51 22.58 -14.37
N LYS A 231 12.09 22.26 -15.53
CA LYS A 231 11.60 22.74 -16.82
C LYS A 231 10.40 21.89 -17.24
N VAL A 232 9.26 22.50 -17.52
CA VAL A 232 7.99 21.80 -17.77
C VAL A 232 7.61 21.86 -19.25
N ASP A 233 7.23 20.71 -19.81
CA ASP A 233 6.50 20.62 -21.08
C ASP A 233 5.00 20.39 -20.80
N TRP A 234 4.19 21.40 -21.10
CA TRP A 234 2.76 21.45 -20.81
C TRP A 234 1.95 20.35 -21.52
N ASN A 235 2.39 19.92 -22.71
CA ASN A 235 1.68 18.87 -23.45
C ASN A 235 1.80 17.49 -22.80
N SER A 236 2.81 17.30 -21.97
CA SER A 236 3.10 16.02 -21.28
C SER A 236 2.60 15.99 -19.83
N MET A 237 1.92 17.06 -19.40
CA MET A 237 1.61 17.30 -18.00
C MET A 237 0.27 16.68 -17.59
N THR A 238 0.23 16.12 -16.37
CA THR A 238 -1.00 15.67 -15.73
C THR A 238 -1.76 16.85 -15.11
N TYR A 239 -2.99 17.08 -15.55
CA TYR A 239 -3.88 18.13 -15.05
C TYR A 239 -4.92 17.60 -14.04
N LYS A 240 -4.46 16.73 -13.14
CA LYS A 240 -5.27 16.08 -12.12
C LYS A 240 -4.54 16.14 -10.77
N ALA A 241 -5.24 16.55 -9.72
CA ALA A 241 -4.77 16.54 -8.34
C ALA A 241 -5.55 15.50 -7.52
N PHE A 242 -4.91 14.84 -6.56
CA PHE A 242 -5.49 13.70 -5.86
C PHE A 242 -5.54 13.91 -4.34
N PRO A 243 -6.59 13.47 -3.63
CA PRO A 243 -6.69 13.59 -2.18
C PRO A 243 -5.84 12.54 -1.41
N GLY A 244 -5.06 11.74 -2.12
CA GLY A 244 -4.19 10.71 -1.57
C GLY A 244 -3.33 10.09 -2.66
N LYS A 245 -2.48 9.13 -2.30
CA LYS A 245 -1.50 8.51 -3.21
C LYS A 245 -2.04 7.28 -3.93
N SER A 246 -3.00 6.59 -3.32
CA SER A 246 -3.66 5.43 -3.91
C SER A 246 -4.50 5.81 -5.13
N SER A 247 -4.54 4.94 -6.13
CA SER A 247 -5.41 5.05 -7.31
C SER A 247 -6.90 4.87 -7.01
N PHE A 248 -7.28 4.75 -5.73
CA PHE A 248 -8.66 4.59 -5.28
C PHE A 248 -9.42 5.92 -5.24
N TYR A 249 -8.71 7.04 -5.18
CA TYR A 249 -9.36 8.34 -5.06
C TYR A 249 -9.67 8.96 -6.42
N SER A 250 -10.87 9.52 -6.54
CA SER A 250 -11.23 10.42 -7.61
C SER A 250 -10.30 11.62 -7.63
N ALA A 251 -9.81 11.97 -8.81
CA ALA A 251 -9.03 13.18 -8.98
C ALA A 251 -9.93 14.41 -8.97
N GLN A 252 -9.33 15.57 -8.68
CA GLN A 252 -9.88 16.88 -8.98
C GLN A 252 -9.16 17.48 -10.19
N ALA A 253 -9.91 18.20 -11.03
CA ALA A 253 -9.37 18.89 -12.21
C ALA A 253 -8.41 20.02 -11.83
N ILE A 254 -7.30 20.13 -12.57
CA ILE A 254 -6.51 21.35 -12.66
C ILE A 254 -6.96 22.08 -13.93
N ASN A 255 -7.59 23.23 -13.75
CA ASN A 255 -8.32 23.95 -14.80
C ASN A 255 -7.86 25.41 -14.95
N VAL A 256 -6.82 25.83 -14.22
CA VAL A 256 -6.21 27.16 -14.31
C VAL A 256 -4.69 27.05 -14.41
N ILE A 257 -4.07 27.90 -15.23
CA ILE A 257 -2.64 28.18 -15.26
C ILE A 257 -2.44 29.67 -15.00
N TYR A 258 -1.49 30.02 -14.14
CA TYR A 258 -1.05 31.39 -13.95
C TYR A 258 0.42 31.54 -14.35
N VAL A 259 0.69 32.49 -15.25
CA VAL A 259 2.03 32.82 -15.73
C VAL A 259 2.54 34.02 -14.94
N GLY A 260 3.59 33.80 -14.13
CA GLY A 260 4.16 34.83 -13.28
C GLY A 260 4.89 34.28 -12.06
N VAL A 261 5.43 35.19 -11.25
CA VAL A 261 6.20 34.85 -10.06
C VAL A 261 5.31 34.19 -9.00
N THR A 262 4.12 34.75 -8.75
CA THR A 262 3.16 34.21 -7.77
C THR A 262 1.72 34.64 -8.07
N PRO A 263 0.72 33.74 -7.95
CA PRO A 263 -0.68 34.11 -8.10
C PRO A 263 -1.23 34.85 -6.87
N ARG A 264 -0.50 34.90 -5.75
CA ARG A 264 -0.99 35.45 -4.47
C ARG A 264 -1.47 36.91 -4.59
N ASP A 265 -0.75 37.75 -5.34
CA ASP A 265 -1.11 39.16 -5.49
C ASP A 265 -2.38 39.33 -6.34
N LEU A 266 -2.51 38.53 -7.40
CA LEU A 266 -3.73 38.45 -8.22
C LEU A 266 -4.93 38.06 -7.35
N MET A 267 -4.80 36.98 -6.57
CA MET A 267 -5.88 36.49 -5.71
C MET A 267 -6.33 37.55 -4.69
N LYS A 268 -5.39 38.25 -4.06
CA LYS A 268 -5.68 39.32 -3.10
C LYS A 268 -6.38 40.51 -3.76
N GLN A 269 -5.97 40.93 -4.95
CA GLN A 269 -6.62 42.01 -5.69
C GLN A 269 -8.06 41.66 -6.08
N LEU A 270 -8.33 40.38 -6.38
CA LEU A 270 -9.68 39.86 -6.66
C LEU A 270 -10.53 39.65 -5.39
N GLY A 271 -10.01 39.97 -4.20
CA GLY A 271 -10.75 39.85 -2.93
C GLY A 271 -10.81 38.43 -2.36
N TRP A 272 -9.97 37.51 -2.83
CA TRP A 272 -9.87 36.16 -2.27
C TRP A 272 -9.05 36.14 -0.98
N ILE A 273 -9.47 35.31 -0.05
CA ILE A 273 -8.85 35.15 1.27
C ILE A 273 -7.94 33.93 1.22
N GLU A 274 -6.69 34.08 1.67
CA GLU A 274 -5.75 32.97 1.76
C GLU A 274 -6.10 32.07 2.95
N ASN A 275 -6.35 30.78 2.68
CA ASN A 275 -6.67 29.78 3.68
C ASN A 275 -5.39 29.13 4.22
N GLN A 276 -5.46 28.72 5.49
CA GLN A 276 -4.47 27.79 6.03
C GLN A 276 -4.72 26.38 5.50
N THR A 277 -3.64 25.60 5.39
CA THR A 277 -3.66 24.20 4.96
C THR A 277 -3.00 23.34 6.03
N PHE A 278 -3.45 22.11 6.19
CA PHE A 278 -2.91 21.24 7.24
C PHE A 278 -1.43 20.90 6.98
N SER A 279 -1.03 20.67 5.72
CA SER A 279 0.36 20.36 5.37
C SER A 279 1.35 21.52 5.54
N ARG A 280 0.90 22.78 5.47
CA ARG A 280 1.80 23.98 5.49
C ARG A 280 1.67 24.83 6.74
N ASN A 281 0.66 24.60 7.57
CA ASN A 281 0.42 25.37 8.78
C ASN A 281 0.27 24.42 9.96
N GLU A 282 0.93 24.73 11.09
CA GLU A 282 0.69 24.01 12.34
C GLU A 282 -0.67 24.46 12.90
N ILE A 283 -1.71 23.70 12.58
CA ILE A 283 -3.08 23.98 13.03
C ILE A 283 -3.38 23.06 14.20
N GLU A 284 -3.37 23.58 15.41
CA GLU A 284 -3.91 22.84 16.56
C GLU A 284 -5.44 22.88 16.61
N TRP A 285 -6.05 22.01 17.41
CA TRP A 285 -7.51 21.95 17.59
C TRP A 285 -8.14 23.31 17.96
N ALA A 286 -7.51 24.08 18.84
CA ALA A 286 -8.00 25.41 19.21
C ALA A 286 -7.92 26.40 18.04
N GLY A 287 -6.85 26.35 17.24
CA GLY A 287 -6.69 27.15 16.03
C GLY A 287 -7.73 26.79 14.97
N TYR A 288 -7.99 25.50 14.79
CA TYR A 288 -9.05 25.01 13.90
C TYR A 288 -10.43 25.58 14.26
N LEU A 289 -10.79 25.58 15.55
CA LEU A 289 -12.05 26.18 16.02
C LEU A 289 -12.11 27.70 15.81
N ALA A 290 -10.98 28.41 15.95
CA ALA A 290 -10.90 29.84 15.67
C ALA A 290 -11.14 30.13 14.18
N LEU A 291 -10.48 29.39 13.28
CA LEU A 291 -10.68 29.49 11.82
C LEU A 291 -12.13 29.24 11.41
N LEU A 292 -12.79 28.26 12.03
CA LEU A 292 -14.22 28.02 11.80
C LEU A 292 -15.08 29.21 12.25
N ARG A 293 -14.75 29.82 13.40
CA ARG A 293 -15.46 31.00 13.91
C ARG A 293 -15.29 32.21 12.98
N ASP A 294 -14.10 32.36 12.41
CA ASP A 294 -13.74 33.45 11.51
C ASP A 294 -14.17 33.19 10.05
N LYS A 295 -14.87 32.06 9.80
CA LYS A 295 -15.36 31.63 8.48
C LYS A 295 -14.24 31.43 7.45
N THR A 296 -13.05 31.08 7.91
CA THR A 296 -11.86 30.76 7.11
C THR A 296 -11.40 29.33 7.38
N PRO A 297 -12.28 28.32 7.25
CA PRO A 297 -11.93 26.94 7.57
C PRO A 297 -10.73 26.48 6.72
N PRO A 298 -9.78 25.75 7.33
CA PRO A 298 -8.62 25.28 6.59
C PRO A 298 -9.03 24.34 5.48
N VAL A 299 -8.17 24.26 4.48
CA VAL A 299 -8.40 23.48 3.27
C VAL A 299 -7.62 22.17 3.36
N SER A 300 -8.29 21.05 3.09
CA SER A 300 -7.63 19.74 2.99
C SER A 300 -6.66 19.70 1.82
N ASP A 301 -5.58 18.94 2.01
CA ASP A 301 -4.50 18.82 1.05
C ASP A 301 -4.89 17.99 -0.18
N LEU A 302 -4.46 18.48 -1.35
CA LEU A 302 -4.48 17.75 -2.59
C LEU A 302 -3.06 17.66 -3.12
N TYR A 303 -2.74 16.49 -3.67
CA TYR A 303 -1.41 16.16 -4.12
C TYR A 303 -1.35 16.22 -5.64
N TRP A 304 -0.38 16.95 -6.14
CA TRP A 304 0.01 16.95 -7.54
C TRP A 304 1.48 16.56 -7.62
N ARG A 305 1.78 15.47 -8.36
CA ARG A 305 3.13 14.85 -8.39
C ARG A 305 3.71 14.61 -6.98
N ASP A 306 2.90 14.01 -6.11
CA ASP A 306 3.25 13.74 -4.69
C ASP A 306 3.55 14.98 -3.84
N LYS A 307 3.35 16.20 -4.37
CA LYS A 307 3.52 17.45 -3.62
C LYS A 307 2.15 18.02 -3.21
N PRO A 308 1.96 18.38 -1.93
CA PRO A 308 0.77 19.10 -1.50
C PRO A 308 0.74 20.48 -2.16
N GLN A 309 -0.43 21.13 -2.16
CA GLN A 309 -0.54 22.50 -2.65
C GLN A 309 0.37 23.46 -1.87
N ASP A 310 0.81 24.51 -2.55
CA ASP A 310 1.63 25.57 -1.96
C ASP A 310 0.78 26.63 -1.28
N MET A 311 -0.42 26.87 -1.79
CA MET A 311 -1.37 27.85 -1.24
C MET A 311 -2.80 27.49 -1.63
N ALA A 312 -3.74 27.93 -0.80
CA ALA A 312 -5.17 27.78 -1.04
C ALA A 312 -5.88 29.11 -0.76
N PHE A 313 -6.90 29.42 -1.55
CA PHE A 313 -7.71 30.61 -1.38
C PHE A 313 -9.19 30.28 -1.47
N GLN A 314 -10.02 31.10 -0.81
CA GLN A 314 -11.47 31.04 -0.92
C GLN A 314 -12.06 32.43 -1.12
N LEU A 315 -13.23 32.49 -1.75
CA LEU A 315 -14.07 33.68 -1.67
C LEU A 315 -14.84 33.73 -0.33
N PRO A 316 -15.20 34.92 0.15
CA PRO A 316 -16.08 35.05 1.31
C PRO A 316 -17.38 34.26 1.10
N GLY A 317 -17.66 33.32 1.99
CA GLY A 317 -18.78 32.40 1.85
C GLY A 317 -19.20 31.78 3.18
N ASN A 318 -19.84 30.61 3.11
CA ASN A 318 -20.16 29.81 4.30
C ASN A 318 -19.39 28.49 4.29
N LEU A 319 -19.51 27.71 5.37
CA LEU A 319 -18.79 26.44 5.53
C LEU A 319 -19.17 25.40 4.47
N MET A 320 -20.33 25.50 3.83
CA MET A 320 -20.86 24.48 2.92
C MET A 320 -20.75 24.88 1.45
N LYS A 321 -20.75 26.19 1.18
CA LYS A 321 -20.87 26.82 -0.13
C LYS A 321 -19.85 27.94 -0.26
N ARG A 322 -18.82 27.68 -1.05
CA ARG A 322 -17.73 28.62 -1.34
C ARG A 322 -17.01 28.20 -2.61
N SER A 323 -16.56 29.19 -3.37
CA SER A 323 -15.54 28.96 -4.39
C SER A 323 -14.18 28.91 -3.70
N HIS A 324 -13.39 27.90 -4.02
CA HIS A 324 -12.03 27.76 -3.52
C HIS A 324 -11.08 27.39 -4.66
N ILE A 325 -9.83 27.79 -4.54
CA ILE A 325 -8.77 27.48 -5.50
C ILE A 325 -7.51 27.07 -4.76
N ARG A 326 -6.88 25.98 -5.20
CA ARG A 326 -5.57 25.53 -4.72
C ARG A 326 -4.53 25.76 -5.81
N TRP A 327 -3.32 26.14 -5.42
CA TRP A 327 -2.22 26.41 -6.34
C TRP A 327 -0.98 25.56 -6.04
N TRP A 328 -0.34 25.10 -7.10
CA TRP A 328 0.94 24.41 -7.08
C TRP A 328 1.94 25.14 -7.97
N ARG A 329 3.18 25.26 -7.51
CA ARG A 329 4.30 25.70 -8.33
C ARG A 329 4.64 24.58 -9.30
N ALA A 330 4.36 24.81 -10.58
CA ALA A 330 4.58 23.79 -11.61
C ALA A 330 6.04 23.76 -12.06
N GLY A 331 6.69 24.92 -12.15
CA GLY A 331 8.07 25.05 -12.60
C GLY A 331 8.23 26.23 -13.55
N VAL A 332 9.21 26.11 -14.45
CA VAL A 332 9.49 27.14 -15.45
C VAL A 332 9.24 26.56 -16.84
N ASP A 333 8.54 27.31 -17.68
CA ASP A 333 8.25 26.88 -19.05
C ASP A 333 9.52 26.78 -19.91
N ILE A 334 9.63 25.71 -20.70
CA ILE A 334 10.81 25.45 -21.55
C ILE A 334 11.00 26.54 -22.62
N LYS A 335 9.91 27.10 -23.15
CA LYS A 335 9.94 28.03 -24.28
C LYS A 335 10.17 29.47 -23.83
N THR A 336 9.40 29.92 -22.85
CA THR A 336 9.37 31.32 -22.38
C THR A 336 10.31 31.58 -21.20
N ASN A 337 10.77 30.53 -20.52
CA ASN A 337 11.54 30.62 -19.27
C ASN A 337 10.83 31.43 -18.16
N GLN A 338 9.49 31.49 -18.21
CA GLN A 338 8.66 32.14 -17.20
C GLN A 338 8.17 31.13 -16.16
N SER A 339 8.08 31.58 -14.90
CA SER A 339 7.51 30.80 -13.80
C SER A 339 6.02 30.59 -14.03
N GLN A 340 5.55 29.37 -13.80
CA GLN A 340 4.14 29.02 -13.96
C GLN A 340 3.59 28.25 -12.77
N TRP A 341 2.32 28.48 -12.52
CA TRP A 341 1.54 27.89 -11.44
C TRP A 341 0.32 27.19 -12.00
N LEU A 342 -0.01 26.05 -11.41
CA LEU A 342 -1.22 25.30 -11.73
C LEU A 342 -2.26 25.52 -10.64
N GLY A 343 -3.50 25.76 -11.05
CA GLY A 343 -4.62 26.04 -10.19
C GLY A 343 -5.75 25.04 -10.39
N ALA A 344 -6.29 24.53 -9.28
CA ALA A 344 -7.54 23.75 -9.26
C ALA A 344 -8.61 24.60 -8.59
N ILE A 345 -9.50 25.21 -9.38
CA ILE A 345 -10.66 25.96 -8.88
C ILE A 345 -11.92 25.09 -8.92
N SER A 346 -12.70 25.15 -7.86
CA SER A 346 -13.96 24.42 -7.74
C SER A 346 -14.93 25.11 -6.78
N TYR A 347 -16.20 24.74 -6.86
CA TYR A 347 -17.25 25.18 -5.96
C TYR A 347 -17.58 24.05 -4.99
N ASP A 348 -17.63 24.38 -3.71
CA ASP A 348 -18.20 23.48 -2.72
C ASP A 348 -19.73 23.63 -2.73
N ASP A 349 -20.47 22.53 -2.85
CA ASP A 349 -21.94 22.49 -2.69
C ASP A 349 -22.38 21.43 -1.67
N GLY A 350 -21.81 21.52 -0.47
CA GLY A 350 -22.22 20.72 0.68
C GLY A 350 -21.09 19.90 1.29
N LEU A 351 -21.47 18.87 2.07
CA LEU A 351 -20.54 17.94 2.70
C LEU A 351 -20.87 16.50 2.29
N LYS A 352 -19.84 15.69 2.10
CA LYS A 352 -19.92 14.27 1.75
C LYS A 352 -18.97 13.48 2.65
N VAL A 353 -19.40 12.29 3.06
CA VAL A 353 -18.49 11.33 3.70
C VAL A 353 -17.65 10.72 2.60
N THR A 354 -16.34 11.00 2.62
CA THR A 354 -15.42 10.57 1.57
C THR A 354 -14.19 9.89 2.16
N PRO A 355 -13.67 8.86 1.48
CA PRO A 355 -12.31 8.40 1.69
C PRO A 355 -11.32 9.51 1.34
N TYR A 356 -10.34 9.74 2.22
CA TYR A 356 -9.31 10.76 2.04
C TYR A 356 -8.02 10.28 2.69
N SER A 357 -6.93 10.18 1.93
CA SER A 357 -5.59 9.86 2.45
C SER A 357 -5.54 8.72 3.50
N GLY A 358 -6.33 7.66 3.28
CA GLY A 358 -6.36 6.43 4.08
C GLY A 358 -7.30 6.47 5.28
N ILE A 359 -8.07 7.54 5.44
CA ILE A 359 -9.13 7.68 6.44
C ILE A 359 -10.49 7.87 5.75
N VAL A 360 -11.58 7.70 6.51
CA VAL A 360 -12.92 8.13 6.12
C VAL A 360 -13.25 9.38 6.92
N THR A 361 -13.54 10.47 6.22
CA THR A 361 -13.80 11.77 6.83
C THR A 361 -14.96 12.49 6.14
N ILE A 362 -15.31 13.67 6.65
CA ILE A 362 -16.33 14.53 6.06
C ILE A 362 -15.59 15.67 5.37
N LEU A 363 -15.66 15.70 4.04
CA LEU A 363 -15.11 16.79 3.22
C LEU A 363 -16.23 17.50 2.47
N HIS A 364 -15.88 18.61 1.84
CA HIS A 364 -16.76 19.32 0.93
C HIS A 364 -17.11 18.46 -0.29
N ASN A 365 -18.38 18.52 -0.68
CA ASN A 365 -18.82 17.97 -1.95
C ASN A 365 -18.53 19.01 -3.04
N ILE A 366 -17.73 18.63 -4.03
CA ILE A 366 -17.37 19.52 -5.13
C ILE A 366 -18.48 19.47 -6.18
N ASP A 367 -18.89 20.64 -6.68
CA ASP A 367 -19.78 20.74 -7.82
C ASP A 367 -19.13 20.08 -9.05
N PRO A 368 -19.80 19.14 -9.73
CA PRO A 368 -19.22 18.46 -10.89
C PRO A 368 -18.85 19.41 -12.04
N ASN A 369 -19.45 20.60 -12.13
CA ASN A 369 -19.18 21.59 -13.16
C ASN A 369 -17.97 22.49 -12.83
N VAL A 370 -16.77 21.93 -12.93
CA VAL A 370 -15.53 22.69 -12.66
C VAL A 370 -15.27 23.80 -13.67
N ASP A 371 -15.84 23.70 -14.88
CA ASP A 371 -15.69 24.70 -15.93
C ASP A 371 -16.45 25.99 -15.63
N GLU A 372 -17.62 25.90 -14.98
CA GLU A 372 -18.39 27.07 -14.60
C GLU A 372 -17.64 27.94 -13.58
N GLU A 373 -16.97 27.33 -12.61
CA GLU A 373 -16.15 28.09 -11.65
C GLU A 373 -14.91 28.70 -12.28
N ARG A 374 -14.25 27.96 -13.17
CA ARG A 374 -13.15 28.50 -13.99
C ARG A 374 -13.62 29.73 -14.79
N ASP A 375 -14.79 29.65 -15.39
CA ASP A 375 -15.33 30.74 -16.22
C ASP A 375 -15.81 31.92 -15.38
N ARG A 376 -16.32 31.68 -14.16
CA ARG A 376 -16.59 32.73 -13.17
C ARG A 376 -15.31 33.47 -12.78
N LEU A 377 -14.21 32.77 -12.53
CA LEU A 377 -12.90 33.40 -12.26
C LEU A 377 -12.42 34.23 -13.48
N ALA A 378 -12.53 33.69 -14.69
CA ALA A 378 -12.17 34.42 -15.90
C ALA A 378 -12.96 35.74 -16.04
N ASN A 379 -14.28 35.69 -15.80
CA ASN A 379 -15.13 36.88 -15.86
C ASN A 379 -14.79 37.90 -14.75
N GLN A 380 -14.44 37.43 -13.56
CA GLN A 380 -13.98 38.29 -12.47
C GLN A 380 -12.71 39.05 -12.87
N ILE A 381 -11.71 38.34 -13.42
CA ILE A 381 -10.46 38.95 -13.89
C ILE A 381 -10.72 39.96 -15.01
N ARG A 382 -11.52 39.61 -16.02
CA ARG A 382 -11.86 40.55 -17.11
C ARG A 382 -12.48 41.85 -16.61
N THR A 383 -13.28 41.77 -15.55
CA THR A 383 -14.00 42.92 -15.00
C THR A 383 -13.09 43.78 -14.11
N SER A 384 -12.27 43.15 -13.28
CA SER A 384 -11.44 43.85 -12.28
C SER A 384 -10.05 44.24 -12.80
N LEU A 385 -9.50 43.48 -13.74
CA LEU A 385 -8.12 43.57 -14.23
C LEU A 385 -8.07 43.35 -15.76
N PRO A 386 -8.61 44.29 -16.56
CA PRO A 386 -8.77 44.12 -18.01
C PRO A 386 -7.45 44.02 -18.77
N ASP A 387 -6.34 44.49 -18.18
CA ASP A 387 -5.01 44.46 -18.78
C ASP A 387 -4.36 43.07 -18.76
N ILE A 388 -4.92 42.11 -18.01
CA ILE A 388 -4.41 40.75 -17.94
C ILE A 388 -5.00 39.92 -19.09
N GLU A 389 -4.13 39.40 -19.94
CA GLU A 389 -4.51 38.51 -21.03
C GLU A 389 -5.02 37.16 -20.50
N LEU A 390 -6.15 36.71 -21.05
CA LEU A 390 -6.81 35.46 -20.67
C LEU A 390 -7.05 34.60 -21.91
N VAL A 391 -6.45 33.42 -21.94
CA VAL A 391 -6.56 32.47 -23.05
C VAL A 391 -7.04 31.12 -22.52
N LYS A 392 -7.87 30.41 -23.28
CA LYS A 392 -8.25 29.02 -23.00
C LYS A 392 -7.44 28.10 -23.89
N HIS A 393 -6.66 27.19 -23.30
CA HIS A 393 -5.89 26.20 -24.06
C HIS A 393 -6.45 24.78 -23.83
N PRO A 394 -6.66 23.98 -24.89
CA PRO A 394 -7.13 22.60 -24.78
C PRO A 394 -5.98 21.67 -24.36
N LEU A 395 -5.57 21.75 -23.08
CA LEU A 395 -4.43 21.02 -22.52
C LEU A 395 -4.87 19.79 -21.70
N ALA A 396 -6.07 19.82 -21.11
CA ALA A 396 -6.59 18.71 -20.34
C ALA A 396 -7.43 17.76 -21.21
N THR A 397 -7.62 16.54 -20.73
CA THR A 397 -8.57 15.59 -21.33
C THR A 397 -10.00 16.05 -21.06
N VAL A 398 -10.88 15.91 -22.05
CA VAL A 398 -12.32 16.07 -21.85
C VAL A 398 -12.80 14.93 -20.97
N GLU A 399 -13.47 15.24 -19.87
CA GLU A 399 -14.01 14.26 -18.93
C GLU A 399 -15.53 14.44 -18.79
N VAL A 400 -16.23 13.31 -18.62
CA VAL A 400 -17.67 13.27 -18.36
C VAL A 400 -17.86 12.51 -17.04
N ILE A 401 -18.89 12.87 -16.28
CA ILE A 401 -19.21 12.18 -15.02
C ILE A 401 -19.45 10.70 -15.29
N ASP A 402 -18.69 9.85 -14.62
CA ASP A 402 -18.83 8.39 -14.63
C ASP A 402 -18.50 7.79 -13.25
N GLU A 403 -18.31 6.47 -13.16
CA GLU A 403 -17.99 5.81 -11.87
C GLU A 403 -16.58 6.17 -11.35
N ASP A 404 -15.68 6.64 -12.23
CA ASP A 404 -14.28 6.94 -11.93
C ASP A 404 -14.01 8.47 -11.83
N HIS A 405 -14.92 9.31 -12.33
CA HIS A 405 -14.79 10.76 -12.42
C HIS A 405 -15.97 11.50 -11.76
N ASP A 406 -15.68 12.22 -10.67
CA ASP A 406 -16.66 13.01 -9.92
C ASP A 406 -16.99 14.39 -10.56
N TYR A 407 -16.38 14.72 -11.71
CA TYR A 407 -16.55 16.02 -12.39
C TYR A 407 -16.61 15.86 -13.91
N TYR A 408 -17.08 16.90 -14.60
CA TYR A 408 -16.95 17.03 -16.05
C TYR A 408 -16.18 18.30 -16.41
N THR A 409 -15.43 18.24 -17.52
CA THR A 409 -14.68 19.38 -18.06
C THR A 409 -14.60 19.31 -19.58
N ASP A 410 -14.61 20.48 -20.22
CA ASP A 410 -14.41 20.71 -21.65
C ASP A 410 -12.94 20.53 -22.10
N GLY A 411 -12.04 20.19 -21.17
CA GLY A 411 -10.60 20.00 -21.41
C GLY A 411 -9.81 21.30 -21.56
N ASN A 412 -10.47 22.45 -21.52
CA ASN A 412 -9.79 23.74 -21.60
C ASN A 412 -9.23 24.15 -20.22
N ILE A 413 -8.04 24.72 -20.26
CA ILE A 413 -7.40 25.32 -19.09
C ILE A 413 -7.35 26.82 -19.30
N LEU A 414 -7.81 27.57 -18.30
CA LEU A 414 -7.72 29.02 -18.29
C LEU A 414 -6.28 29.44 -17.99
N ALA A 415 -5.58 29.98 -18.98
CA ALA A 415 -4.27 30.56 -18.81
C ALA A 415 -4.37 32.08 -18.56
N ILE A 416 -3.78 32.52 -17.45
CA ILE A 416 -3.80 33.90 -16.96
C ILE A 416 -2.41 34.52 -17.15
N GLY A 417 -2.34 35.64 -17.86
CA GLY A 417 -1.08 36.32 -18.18
C GLY A 417 -0.26 35.63 -19.27
N TRP A 418 -0.89 34.79 -20.09
CA TRP A 418 -0.24 34.05 -21.16
C TRP A 418 -0.05 34.95 -22.39
N GLN A 419 1.19 35.40 -22.61
CA GLN A 419 1.55 36.16 -23.80
C GLN A 419 1.79 35.18 -24.96
N SER A 420 1.02 35.33 -26.04
CA SER A 420 1.08 34.50 -27.25
C SER A 420 2.39 34.59 -28.00
#